data_AF-E2S7N3-F1
#
_entry.id   AF-E2S7N3-F1
#
_cell.length_a   1.000
_cell.length_b   1.000
_cell.length_c   1.000
_cell.angle_alpha   90.00
_cell.angle_beta   90.00
_cell.angle_gamma   90.00
#
_symmetry.space_group_name_H-M   'P 1'
#
loop_
_entity.id
_entity.type
_entity.pdbx_description
1 polymer ?
#
loop_
_entity_poly.entity_id
_entity_poly.type
_entity_poly.pdbx_seq_one_letter_code
_entity_poly.pdbx_strand_id
1 'polypeptide(L)'
;MPDVVLGGPRTVTVPRPGGIVVIPSPAAGRVVALPVRGPVGPAGTSGDSAVIHDQPVAAGTWTIGHDLGRLPVVAVYIDDVQVEADVEVTTTTVSIRFTNPTSGTAVLS
;
A
#
# COMPACT_ATOMS: atom_id res chain seq x y z
N MET A 1 -62.78 -12.04 19.12
CA MET A 1 -62.37 -10.62 19.18
C MET A 1 -61.13 -10.52 20.04
N PRO A 2 -60.05 -9.92 19.51
CA PRO A 2 -59.41 -8.82 20.23
C PRO A 2 -59.00 -7.66 19.30
N ASP A 3 -58.78 -6.49 19.91
CA ASP A 3 -58.38 -5.21 19.32
C ASP A 3 -56.88 -4.99 19.57
N VAL A 4 -56.10 -4.52 18.57
CA VAL A 4 -54.66 -4.18 18.70
C VAL A 4 -54.24 -3.04 17.74
N VAL A 5 -53.37 -2.19 18.28
CA VAL A 5 -53.05 -0.78 17.99
C VAL A 5 -51.98 -0.54 16.89
N LEU A 6 -52.10 0.64 16.26
CA LEU A 6 -51.26 1.45 15.36
C LEU A 6 -49.75 1.12 15.12
N GLY A 7 -49.30 1.24 13.85
CA GLY A 7 -47.97 1.76 13.48
C GLY A 7 -47.06 0.86 12.62
N GLY A 8 -46.69 1.30 11.40
CA GLY A 8 -45.54 0.78 10.64
C GLY A 8 -45.67 0.85 9.11
N PRO A 9 -44.60 1.20 8.35
CA PRO A 9 -44.61 1.18 6.89
C PRO A 9 -44.59 -0.26 6.36
N ARG A 10 -45.54 -0.59 5.47
CA ARG A 10 -45.59 -1.89 4.79
C ARG A 10 -44.46 -1.98 3.77
N THR A 11 -43.53 -2.91 3.99
CA THR A 11 -42.46 -3.25 3.05
C THR A 11 -43.06 -3.92 1.81
N VAL A 12 -42.89 -3.30 0.64
CA VAL A 12 -43.06 -3.98 -0.66
C VAL A 12 -41.66 -4.25 -1.19
N THR A 13 -41.23 -5.52 -1.12
CA THR A 13 -39.99 -5.96 -1.75
C THR A 13 -40.30 -6.38 -3.18
N VAL A 14 -39.80 -5.62 -4.16
CA VAL A 14 -39.63 -6.09 -5.55
C VAL A 14 -38.18 -5.79 -5.96
N PRO A 15 -37.47 -6.69 -6.65
CA PRO A 15 -36.02 -6.78 -6.57
C PRO A 15 -35.26 -6.05 -7.69
N ARG A 16 -34.14 -5.45 -7.25
CA ARG A 16 -32.86 -5.16 -7.96
C ARG A 16 -32.84 -3.99 -8.98
N PRO A 17 -31.84 -3.09 -8.91
CA PRO A 17 -31.96 -1.73 -9.39
C PRO A 17 -31.36 -1.54 -10.79
N GLY A 18 -32.22 -1.17 -11.75
CA GLY A 18 -31.90 -0.27 -12.85
C GLY A 18 -32.49 1.10 -12.52
N GLY A 19 -31.71 2.17 -12.74
CA GLY A 19 -31.92 3.48 -12.14
C GLY A 19 -33.16 4.27 -12.60
N ILE A 20 -33.39 5.37 -11.89
CA ILE A 20 -34.20 6.51 -12.35
C ILE A 20 -33.44 7.79 -11.94
N VAL A 21 -33.13 8.62 -12.94
CA VAL A 21 -32.59 9.98 -12.80
C VAL A 21 -33.77 10.94 -12.74
N VAL A 22 -33.80 11.82 -11.74
CA VAL A 22 -34.73 12.96 -11.68
C VAL A 22 -33.90 14.21 -11.39
N ILE A 23 -33.92 15.18 -12.30
CA ILE A 23 -33.36 16.52 -12.07
C ILE A 23 -34.45 17.54 -12.40
N PRO A 24 -34.72 18.50 -11.51
CA PRO A 24 -35.17 19.81 -11.93
C PRO A 24 -34.15 20.92 -11.58
N SER A 25 -33.92 21.78 -12.58
CA SER A 25 -33.00 22.92 -12.72
C SER A 25 -33.74 24.26 -12.40
N PRO A 26 -33.16 25.48 -12.50
CA PRO A 26 -31.96 26.11 -11.88
C PRO A 26 -32.29 27.46 -11.17
N ALA A 27 -31.39 28.00 -10.32
CA ALA A 27 -31.24 29.47 -10.15
C ALA A 27 -29.90 29.84 -9.47
N ALA A 28 -29.28 30.90 -9.97
CA ALA A 28 -27.90 31.33 -9.77
C ALA A 28 -27.51 31.62 -8.31
N GLY A 29 -26.52 30.86 -7.80
CA GLY A 29 -25.74 31.21 -6.61
C GLY A 29 -24.30 31.49 -7.02
N ARG A 30 -23.76 32.61 -6.56
CA ARG A 30 -22.37 33.08 -6.74
C ARG A 30 -21.36 31.93 -6.59
N VAL A 31 -20.59 31.65 -7.63
CA VAL A 31 -19.52 30.62 -7.61
C VAL A 31 -18.36 31.15 -6.76
N VAL A 32 -18.28 30.69 -5.51
CA VAL A 32 -17.02 30.71 -4.77
C VAL A 32 -16.37 29.35 -5.03
N ALA A 33 -15.38 29.31 -5.93
CA ALA A 33 -14.62 28.10 -6.19
C ALA A 33 -13.75 27.78 -4.96
N LEU A 34 -14.28 26.97 -4.04
CA LEU A 34 -13.47 26.30 -3.03
C LEU A 34 -12.59 25.27 -3.78
N PRO A 35 -11.27 25.19 -3.54
CA PRO A 35 -10.47 24.13 -4.13
C PRO A 35 -10.96 22.79 -3.58
N VAL A 36 -11.77 22.08 -4.36
CA VAL A 36 -12.14 20.70 -4.08
C VAL A 36 -10.87 19.89 -4.22
N ARG A 37 -10.33 19.42 -3.09
CA ARG A 37 -9.28 18.40 -3.08
C ARG A 37 -9.84 17.19 -3.82
N GLY A 38 -9.09 16.70 -4.81
CA GLY A 38 -9.46 15.49 -5.54
C GLY A 38 -9.70 14.31 -4.58
N PRO A 39 -10.42 13.28 -5.02
CA PRO A 39 -10.63 12.08 -4.21
C PRO A 39 -9.30 11.55 -3.64
N VAL A 40 -9.33 11.06 -2.40
CA VAL A 40 -8.22 10.27 -1.86
C VAL A 40 -7.97 9.10 -2.81
N GLY A 41 -6.70 8.92 -3.21
CA GLY A 41 -6.30 7.79 -4.05
C GLY A 41 -6.61 6.45 -3.37
N PRO A 42 -6.67 5.35 -4.14
CA PRO A 42 -6.85 4.03 -3.55
C PRO A 42 -5.79 3.76 -2.48
N ALA A 43 -6.18 3.03 -1.43
CA ALA A 43 -5.22 2.52 -0.47
C ALA A 43 -4.15 1.71 -1.22
N GLY A 44 -2.87 1.95 -0.93
CA GLY A 44 -1.78 1.18 -1.50
C GLY A 44 -1.93 -0.30 -1.18
N THR A 45 -1.59 -1.17 -2.12
CA THR A 45 -1.46 -2.61 -1.87
C THR A 45 -0.39 -2.82 -0.80
N SER A 46 -0.69 -3.62 0.23
CA SER A 46 0.28 -4.02 1.24
C SER A 46 1.53 -4.59 0.55
N GLY A 47 2.72 -4.08 0.90
CA GLY A 47 3.96 -4.52 0.27
C GLY A 47 4.19 -6.01 0.54
N ASP A 48 4.13 -6.82 -0.53
CA ASP A 48 4.35 -8.26 -0.46
C ASP A 48 5.78 -8.57 0.01
N SER A 49 5.89 -9.33 1.10
CA SER A 49 7.10 -9.99 1.64
C SER A 49 8.43 -9.25 1.45
N ALA A 50 8.88 -8.54 2.49
CA ALA A 50 10.25 -8.03 2.56
C ALA A 50 11.17 -9.06 3.26
N VAL A 51 12.39 -9.24 2.76
CA VAL A 51 13.44 -10.03 3.43
C VAL A 51 14.39 -9.08 4.15
N ILE A 52 14.60 -9.32 5.44
CA ILE A 52 15.52 -8.55 6.28
C ILE A 52 16.72 -9.44 6.59
N HIS A 53 17.91 -8.97 6.24
CA HIS A 53 19.18 -9.63 6.55
C HIS A 53 19.98 -8.76 7.52
N ASP A 54 20.32 -9.32 8.67
CA ASP A 54 21.20 -8.68 9.65
C ASP A 54 22.61 -9.26 9.55
N GLN A 55 23.60 -8.38 9.40
CA GLN A 55 25.01 -8.74 9.31
C GLN A 55 25.77 -8.14 10.50
N PRO A 56 25.87 -8.87 11.64
CA PRO A 56 26.49 -8.36 12.85
C PRO A 56 28.02 -8.31 12.78
N VAL A 57 28.62 -9.09 11.87
CA VAL A 57 30.06 -9.15 11.68
C VAL A 57 30.44 -8.44 10.39
N ALA A 58 31.37 -7.50 10.49
CA ALA A 58 31.83 -6.72 9.35
C ALA A 58 32.39 -7.63 8.24
N ALA A 59 31.77 -7.54 7.06
CA ALA A 59 32.13 -8.34 5.89
C ALA A 59 32.18 -7.46 4.64
N GLY A 60 33.12 -7.73 3.74
CA GLY A 60 33.23 -7.02 2.46
C GLY A 60 32.24 -7.50 1.41
N THR A 61 31.57 -8.63 1.64
CA THR A 61 30.53 -9.16 0.75
C THR A 61 29.44 -9.82 1.57
N TRP A 62 28.20 -9.43 1.36
CA TRP A 62 27.02 -10.03 1.98
C TRP A 62 26.26 -10.80 0.90
N THR A 63 25.97 -12.08 1.17
CA THR A 63 25.20 -12.93 0.25
C THR A 63 23.90 -13.31 0.93
N ILE A 64 22.79 -12.89 0.33
CA ILE A 64 21.45 -12.99 0.92
C ILE A 64 20.60 -13.84 -0.03
N GLY A 65 20.22 -15.04 0.41
CA GLY A 65 19.27 -15.88 -0.32
C GLY A 65 17.83 -15.45 -0.04
N HIS A 66 16.98 -15.41 -1.06
CA HIS A 66 15.56 -15.07 -0.93
C HIS A 66 14.69 -15.80 -1.97
N ASP A 67 13.45 -16.11 -1.62
CA ASP A 67 12.49 -16.80 -2.51
C ASP A 67 11.38 -15.86 -3.01
N LEU A 68 11.71 -14.59 -3.26
CA LEU A 68 10.75 -13.57 -3.67
C LEU A 68 10.19 -13.76 -5.10
N GLY A 69 10.83 -14.57 -5.93
CA GLY A 69 10.41 -14.82 -7.32
C GLY A 69 10.45 -13.58 -8.24
N ARG A 70 11.10 -12.51 -7.79
CA ARG A 70 11.26 -11.21 -8.47
C ARG A 70 12.65 -10.64 -8.20
N LEU A 71 12.99 -9.55 -8.87
CA LEU A 71 14.17 -8.75 -8.56
C LEU A 71 13.80 -7.70 -7.50
N PRO A 72 14.20 -7.88 -6.23
CA PRO A 72 13.89 -6.92 -5.17
C PRO A 72 14.71 -5.63 -5.31
N VAL A 73 14.17 -4.56 -4.75
CA VAL A 73 14.94 -3.37 -4.39
C VAL A 73 15.68 -3.65 -3.10
N VAL A 74 16.94 -3.25 -3.04
CA VAL A 74 17.81 -3.46 -1.88
C VAL A 74 18.09 -2.12 -1.21
N ALA A 75 17.78 -2.02 0.08
CA ALA A 75 18.16 -0.92 0.93
C ALA A 75 19.14 -1.41 1.99
N VAL A 76 20.29 -0.73 2.12
CA VAL A 76 21.33 -1.08 3.09
C VAL A 76 21.41 0.01 4.14
N TYR A 77 21.47 -0.40 5.40
CA TYR A 77 21.55 0.46 6.56
C TYR A 77 22.79 0.12 7.38
N ILE A 78 23.59 1.14 7.71
CA ILE A 78 24.74 1.07 8.62
C ILE A 78 24.50 2.11 9.70
N ASP A 79 24.47 1.71 10.97
CA ASP A 79 24.21 2.61 12.09
C ASP A 79 22.96 3.49 11.86
N ASP A 80 21.87 2.87 11.41
CA ASP A 80 20.58 3.50 11.05
C ASP A 80 20.62 4.51 9.88
N VAL A 81 21.74 4.61 9.16
CA VAL A 81 21.88 5.45 7.97
C VAL A 81 21.80 4.59 6.72
N GLN A 82 20.93 4.99 5.78
CA GLN A 82 20.87 4.35 4.48
C GLN A 82 22.12 4.69 3.67
N VAL A 83 22.76 3.65 3.11
CA VAL A 83 23.94 3.78 2.28
C VAL A 83 23.74 3.12 0.92
N GLU A 84 24.44 3.62 -0.09
CA GLU A 84 24.54 2.96 -1.38
C GLU A 84 25.80 2.09 -1.41
N ALA A 85 25.65 0.88 -1.93
CA ALA A 85 26.71 -0.09 -2.09
C ALA A 85 26.66 -0.67 -3.50
N ASP A 86 27.67 -1.45 -3.87
CA ASP A 86 27.64 -2.23 -5.09
C ASP A 86 26.73 -3.44 -4.88
N VAL A 87 25.61 -3.51 -5.60
CA VAL A 87 24.56 -4.51 -5.40
C VAL A 87 24.28 -5.24 -6.71
N GLU A 88 24.43 -6.56 -6.67
CA GLU A 88 24.02 -7.47 -7.72
C GLU A 88 22.79 -8.26 -7.27
N VAL A 89 21.71 -8.17 -8.05
CA VAL A 89 20.41 -8.76 -7.72
C VAL A 89 20.04 -9.84 -8.73
N THR A 90 19.62 -10.99 -8.22
CA THR A 90 19.01 -12.07 -9.00
C THR A 90 17.62 -12.39 -8.46
N THR A 91 16.89 -13.30 -9.10
CA THR A 91 15.54 -13.68 -8.65
C THR A 91 15.54 -14.49 -7.35
N THR A 92 16.70 -15.02 -6.93
CA THR A 92 16.85 -15.88 -5.76
C THR A 92 17.90 -15.42 -4.74
N THR A 93 18.76 -14.47 -5.14
CA THR A 93 19.95 -14.10 -4.37
C THR A 93 20.32 -12.65 -4.61
N VAL A 94 20.73 -11.96 -3.56
CA VAL A 94 21.35 -10.63 -3.60
C VAL A 94 22.77 -10.73 -3.08
N SER A 95 23.70 -10.12 -3.81
CA SER A 95 25.10 -9.98 -3.42
C SER A 95 25.43 -8.51 -3.27
N ILE A 96 25.84 -8.10 -2.07
CA ILE A 96 26.20 -6.72 -1.74
C ILE A 96 27.69 -6.68 -1.48
N ARG A 97 28.43 -5.81 -2.17
CA ARG A 97 29.87 -5.67 -2.04
C ARG A 97 30.23 -4.29 -1.49
N PHE A 98 31.12 -4.30 -0.50
CA PHE A 98 31.66 -3.10 0.13
C PHE A 98 33.17 -3.04 -0.06
N THR A 99 33.69 -1.83 -0.30
CA THR A 99 35.13 -1.57 -0.39
C THR A 99 35.82 -1.79 0.96
N ASN A 100 35.12 -1.47 2.05
CA ASN A 100 35.55 -1.73 3.42
C ASN A 100 34.59 -2.72 4.07
N PRO A 101 35.07 -3.71 4.85
CA PRO A 101 34.20 -4.61 5.57
C PRO A 101 33.24 -3.84 6.48
N THR A 102 31.95 -4.13 6.33
CA THR A 102 30.87 -3.38 6.98
C THR A 102 29.90 -4.35 7.65
N SER A 103 29.33 -3.95 8.79
CA SER A 103 28.21 -4.59 9.48
C SER A 103 26.98 -3.69 9.43
N GLY A 104 25.78 -4.28 9.44
CA GLY A 104 24.53 -3.53 9.38
C GLY A 104 23.36 -4.40 8.91
N THR A 105 22.34 -3.76 8.33
CA THR A 105 21.09 -4.42 7.94
C THR A 105 20.78 -4.17 6.47
N ALA A 106 20.39 -5.21 5.74
CA ALA A 106 19.89 -5.11 4.38
C ALA A 106 18.40 -5.49 4.34
N VAL A 107 17.61 -4.70 3.63
CA VAL A 107 16.17 -4.90 3.43
C VAL A 107 15.90 -5.07 1.94
N LEU A 108 15.22 -6.15 1.58
CA LEU A 108 14.86 -6.50 0.21
C LEU A 108 13.34 -6.42 0.07
N SER A 109 12.83 -5.60 -0.85
CA SER A 109 11.38 -5.44 -1.12
C SER A 109 11.04 -5.52 -2.60
#